data_AF-A0A2A9NMT2-F1
#
_entry.id   AF-A0A2A9NMT2-F1
#
_cell.length_a   1.000
_cell.length_b   1.000
_cell.length_c   1.000
_cell.angle_alpha   90.00
_cell.angle_beta   90.00
_cell.angle_gamma   90.00
#
_symmetry.space_group_name_H-M   'P 1'
#
loop_
_entity.id
_entity.type
_entity.pdbx_description
1 polymer ?
#
loop_
_entity_poly.entity_id
_entity_poly.type
_entity_poly.pdbx_seq_one_letter_code
_entity_poly.pdbx_strand_id
1 'polypeptide(L)'
;MVLVASIPSVDEIVKGQIYLGNLSAAMSRKRLSRIGVTHIVSVCPEYPSTGGHHLAIDVQDSEYEDLLIHLPRACEFIQAALDQGGKVLVHCVMGISRSTTVVAAYLMKAKSMDAAEAVRFVKAQRPQAHPNYGFITQLAAFAACRYEPCATNPTYRSWKRKQRQKMQMYLSHMADTTEIIPGELLLSSGFPEDAEQAEALIHDMGVSHMLSLSPSKIPSGIIPNLKTTTKTTLTRYLHLNISNQQKEDLLVTLPEACQFVCDAVNSGGLVLVHCLVESRACTVVCAALMLMKRMRPEEAFGILEDVLPLFNPTRNFLRHLELFAACGLNPTRDHPLVRGWVQA
;
A
#
# COMPACT_ATOMS: atom_id res chain seq x y z
N MET A 1 15.00 16.50 -21.04
CA MET A 1 13.67 16.07 -21.51
C MET A 1 13.76 14.63 -21.98
N VAL A 2 13.41 13.67 -21.12
CA VAL A 2 13.22 12.28 -21.57
C VAL A 2 11.90 12.25 -22.33
N LEU A 3 11.97 11.91 -23.62
CA LEU A 3 10.78 11.65 -24.43
C LEU A 3 9.99 10.53 -23.76
N VAL A 4 8.86 10.87 -23.14
CA VAL A 4 7.87 9.87 -22.72
C VAL A 4 7.31 9.28 -24.00
N ALA A 5 7.82 8.12 -24.41
CA ALA A 5 7.28 7.39 -25.54
C ALA A 5 5.77 7.21 -25.32
N SER A 6 4.95 7.60 -26.30
CA SER A 6 3.50 7.47 -26.21
C SER A 6 3.14 6.00 -25.99
N ILE A 7 2.50 5.68 -24.87
CA ILE A 7 2.09 4.31 -24.55
C ILE A 7 1.14 3.83 -25.67
N PRO A 8 1.45 2.72 -26.37
CA PRO A 8 0.59 2.22 -27.43
C PRO A 8 -0.78 1.88 -26.86
N SER A 9 -1.83 2.35 -27.53
CA SER A 9 -3.19 2.23 -27.03
C SER A 9 -3.73 0.80 -27.11
N VAL A 10 -3.16 -0.03 -28.01
CA VAL A 10 -3.52 -1.45 -28.19
C VAL A 10 -2.35 -2.22 -28.77
N ASP A 11 -2.14 -3.44 -28.31
CA ASP A 11 -1.16 -4.40 -28.84
C ASP A 11 -1.83 -5.74 -29.12
N GLU A 12 -1.32 -6.47 -30.11
CA GLU A 12 -1.75 -7.84 -30.41
C GLU A 12 -1.03 -8.81 -29.49
N ILE A 13 -1.77 -9.56 -28.67
CA ILE A 13 -1.20 -10.51 -27.71
C ILE A 13 -1.16 -11.92 -28.28
N VAL A 14 -2.28 -12.36 -28.87
CA VAL A 14 -2.35 -13.63 -29.60
C VAL A 14 -2.67 -13.28 -31.05
N LYS A 15 -1.73 -13.62 -31.94
CA LYS A 15 -1.74 -13.22 -33.35
C LYS A 15 -3.09 -13.51 -34.02
N GLY A 16 -3.72 -12.46 -34.54
CA GLY A 16 -5.00 -12.51 -35.24
C GLY A 16 -6.22 -12.81 -34.38
N GLN A 17 -6.07 -12.91 -33.05
CA GLN A 17 -7.11 -13.42 -32.15
C GLN A 17 -7.42 -12.48 -30.99
N ILE A 18 -6.41 -12.12 -30.18
CA ILE A 18 -6.59 -11.36 -28.93
C ILE A 18 -5.73 -10.10 -28.95
N TYR A 19 -6.39 -8.96 -28.70
CA TYR A 19 -5.77 -7.66 -28.54
C TYR A 19 -5.94 -7.18 -27.09
N LEU A 20 -4.93 -6.48 -26.57
CA LEU A 20 -4.94 -5.87 -25.24
C LEU A 20 -4.75 -4.37 -25.39
N GLY A 21 -5.64 -3.57 -24.80
CA GLY A 21 -5.60 -2.12 -24.97
C GLY A 21 -6.09 -1.32 -23.77
N ASN A 22 -6.13 -0.01 -23.99
CA ASN A 22 -6.61 1.00 -23.04
C ASN A 22 -7.98 1.57 -23.47
N LEU A 23 -8.55 2.47 -22.69
CA LEU A 23 -9.87 3.05 -22.96
C LEU A 23 -9.92 3.79 -24.31
N SER A 24 -8.84 4.48 -24.69
CA SER A 24 -8.75 5.16 -25.99
C SER A 24 -8.85 4.19 -27.18
N ALA A 25 -8.28 3.00 -27.06
CA ALA A 25 -8.44 1.96 -28.09
C ALA A 25 -9.87 1.47 -28.20
N ALA A 26 -10.55 1.25 -27.08
CA ALA A 26 -11.94 0.79 -27.05
C ALA A 26 -12.92 1.82 -27.63
N MET A 27 -12.69 3.12 -27.38
CA MET A 27 -13.53 4.19 -27.93
C MET A 27 -13.31 4.44 -29.44
N SER A 28 -12.23 3.92 -30.03
CA SER A 28 -11.86 4.22 -31.41
C SER A 28 -12.46 3.23 -32.41
N ARG A 29 -13.70 3.47 -32.86
CA ARG A 29 -14.39 2.64 -33.88
C ARG A 29 -13.55 2.41 -35.15
N LYS A 30 -12.88 3.47 -35.64
CA LYS A 30 -11.99 3.39 -36.81
C LYS A 30 -10.85 2.39 -36.59
N ARG A 31 -10.27 2.39 -35.39
CA ARG A 31 -9.19 1.46 -35.05
C ARG A 31 -9.70 0.04 -34.94
N LEU A 32 -10.79 -0.19 -34.20
CA LEU A 32 -11.41 -1.51 -34.03
C LEU A 32 -11.76 -2.14 -35.38
N SER A 33 -12.36 -1.37 -36.29
CA SER A 33 -12.68 -1.81 -37.65
C SER A 33 -11.41 -2.18 -38.44
N ARG A 34 -10.34 -1.37 -38.35
CA ARG A 34 -9.08 -1.64 -39.06
C ARG A 34 -8.39 -2.93 -38.63
N ILE A 35 -8.43 -3.27 -37.34
CA ILE A 35 -7.84 -4.52 -36.81
C ILE A 35 -8.82 -5.71 -36.90
N GLY A 36 -10.09 -5.44 -37.20
CA GLY A 36 -11.15 -6.44 -37.32
C GLY A 36 -11.61 -6.99 -35.97
N VAL A 37 -11.55 -6.19 -34.90
CA VAL A 37 -12.12 -6.58 -33.59
C VAL A 37 -13.63 -6.70 -33.72
N THR A 38 -14.17 -7.86 -33.31
CA THR A 38 -15.61 -8.16 -33.34
C THR A 38 -16.22 -8.21 -31.95
N HIS A 39 -15.42 -8.49 -30.92
CA HIS A 39 -15.88 -8.59 -29.53
C HIS A 39 -15.02 -7.75 -28.59
N ILE A 40 -15.64 -7.23 -27.53
CA ILE A 40 -14.97 -6.39 -26.52
C ILE A 40 -15.19 -6.97 -25.13
N VAL A 41 -14.11 -7.05 -24.34
CA VAL A 41 -14.15 -7.28 -22.89
C VAL A 41 -13.62 -6.02 -22.21
N SER A 42 -14.51 -5.31 -21.51
CA SER A 42 -14.18 -4.11 -20.74
C SER A 42 -14.08 -4.47 -19.28
N VAL A 43 -12.89 -4.31 -18.71
CA VAL A 43 -12.59 -4.62 -17.32
C VAL A 43 -12.41 -3.32 -16.55
N CYS A 44 -13.43 -2.46 -16.60
CA CYS A 44 -13.45 -1.15 -15.97
C CYS A 44 -14.88 -0.53 -15.99
N PRO A 45 -15.32 0.19 -14.93
CA PRO A 45 -16.64 0.84 -14.88
C PRO A 45 -16.87 1.91 -15.97
N GLU A 46 -15.79 2.54 -16.45
CA GLU A 46 -15.83 3.73 -17.32
C GLU A 46 -16.34 3.43 -18.74
N TYR A 47 -16.53 2.16 -19.10
CA TYR A 47 -17.00 1.76 -20.42
C TYR A 47 -18.04 0.65 -20.30
N PRO A 48 -19.33 1.00 -20.12
CA PRO A 48 -20.40 0.01 -19.98
C PRO A 48 -20.64 -0.75 -21.31
N SER A 49 -21.29 -1.91 -21.20
CA SER A 49 -21.58 -2.75 -22.37
C SER A 49 -22.41 -2.00 -23.41
N THR A 50 -22.06 -2.20 -24.68
CA THR A 50 -22.70 -1.58 -25.84
C THR A 50 -23.52 -2.57 -26.67
N GLY A 51 -23.76 -3.79 -26.17
CA GLY A 51 -24.56 -4.82 -26.86
C GLY A 51 -24.04 -6.25 -26.71
N GLY A 52 -24.59 -7.18 -27.49
CA GLY A 52 -24.36 -8.62 -27.35
C GLY A 52 -22.92 -9.11 -27.58
N HIS A 53 -22.08 -8.36 -28.31
CA HIS A 53 -20.66 -8.67 -28.53
C HIS A 53 -19.74 -7.93 -27.55
N HIS A 54 -20.26 -7.48 -26.41
CA HIS A 54 -19.50 -6.71 -25.43
C HIS A 54 -19.78 -7.21 -24.00
N LEU A 55 -18.77 -7.85 -23.40
CA LEU A 55 -18.75 -8.20 -21.98
C LEU A 55 -18.16 -7.05 -21.15
N ALA A 56 -18.96 -6.48 -20.25
CA ALA A 56 -18.49 -5.52 -19.25
C ALA A 56 -18.31 -6.20 -17.88
N ILE A 57 -17.16 -5.96 -17.25
CA ILE A 57 -16.79 -6.39 -15.90
C ILE A 57 -16.45 -5.12 -15.13
N ASP A 58 -17.33 -4.78 -14.19
CA ASP A 58 -17.21 -3.58 -13.37
C ASP A 58 -16.30 -3.87 -12.17
N VAL A 59 -15.01 -3.54 -12.32
CA VAL A 59 -13.96 -3.76 -11.33
C VAL A 59 -12.99 -2.57 -11.29
N GLN A 60 -12.71 -2.06 -10.09
CA GLN A 60 -11.68 -1.05 -9.86
C GLN A 60 -10.26 -1.64 -9.95
N ASP A 61 -9.26 -0.80 -10.23
CA ASP A 61 -7.85 -1.26 -10.27
C ASP A 61 -7.22 -1.28 -8.88
N SER A 62 -7.86 -1.99 -7.96
CA SER A 62 -7.42 -2.14 -6.57
C SER A 62 -7.00 -3.58 -6.30
N GLU A 63 -6.02 -3.76 -5.42
CA GLU A 63 -5.54 -5.07 -4.99
C GLU A 63 -6.56 -5.88 -4.19
N TYR A 64 -7.59 -5.21 -3.66
CA TYR A 64 -8.65 -5.80 -2.86
C TYR A 64 -9.93 -6.14 -3.66
N GLU A 65 -9.98 -5.79 -4.95
CA GLU A 65 -11.12 -6.06 -5.82
C GLU A 65 -11.23 -7.54 -6.19
N ASP A 66 -12.45 -8.04 -6.30
CA ASP A 66 -12.72 -9.45 -6.60
C ASP A 66 -12.87 -9.68 -8.11
N LEU A 67 -11.76 -9.60 -8.85
CA LEU A 67 -11.75 -9.96 -10.28
C LEU A 67 -11.86 -11.48 -10.51
N LEU A 68 -11.40 -12.28 -9.54
CA LEU A 68 -11.32 -13.73 -9.56
C LEU A 68 -12.66 -14.38 -9.92
N ILE A 69 -13.76 -13.93 -9.31
CA ILE A 69 -15.10 -14.47 -9.57
C ILE A 69 -15.58 -14.23 -11.02
N HIS A 70 -15.02 -13.25 -11.72
CA HIS A 70 -15.38 -12.90 -13.08
C HIS A 70 -14.54 -13.62 -14.16
N LEU A 71 -13.38 -14.17 -13.78
CA LEU A 71 -12.46 -14.78 -14.72
C LEU A 71 -13.07 -15.94 -15.53
N PRO A 72 -13.89 -16.86 -14.97
CA PRO A 72 -14.53 -17.92 -15.76
C PRO A 72 -15.35 -17.37 -16.92
N ARG A 73 -16.25 -16.43 -16.63
CA ARG A 73 -17.14 -15.79 -17.62
C ARG A 73 -16.34 -15.03 -18.68
N ALA A 74 -15.25 -14.36 -18.28
CA ALA A 74 -14.38 -13.66 -19.22
C ALA A 74 -13.68 -14.65 -20.18
N CYS A 75 -13.13 -15.74 -19.65
CA CYS A 75 -12.49 -16.78 -20.44
C CYS A 75 -13.46 -17.46 -21.40
N GLU A 76 -14.68 -17.77 -20.95
CA GLU A 76 -15.75 -18.35 -21.79
C GLU A 76 -16.16 -17.41 -22.92
N PHE A 77 -16.34 -16.12 -22.62
CA PHE A 77 -16.68 -15.13 -23.63
C PHE A 77 -15.57 -14.98 -24.69
N ILE A 78 -14.30 -14.95 -24.26
CA ILE A 78 -13.15 -14.91 -25.18
C ILE A 78 -13.16 -16.18 -26.04
N GLN A 79 -13.26 -17.36 -25.44
CA GLN A 79 -13.23 -18.62 -26.19
C GLN A 79 -14.37 -18.73 -27.20
N ALA A 80 -15.60 -18.42 -26.80
CA ALA A 80 -16.78 -18.48 -27.67
C ALA A 80 -16.66 -17.52 -28.86
N ALA A 81 -16.10 -16.32 -28.65
CA ALA A 81 -15.84 -15.38 -29.74
C ALA A 81 -14.79 -15.91 -30.73
N LEU A 82 -13.73 -16.56 -30.22
CA LEU A 82 -12.67 -17.14 -31.05
C LEU A 82 -13.15 -18.37 -31.83
N ASP A 83 -13.99 -19.22 -31.24
CA ASP A 83 -14.57 -20.40 -31.90
C ASP A 83 -15.45 -20.01 -33.09
N GLN A 84 -16.01 -18.79 -33.09
CA GLN A 84 -16.77 -18.20 -34.19
C GLN A 84 -15.89 -17.47 -35.22
N GLY A 85 -14.57 -17.55 -35.10
CA GLY A 85 -13.62 -16.83 -35.96
C GLY A 85 -13.54 -15.33 -35.67
N GLY A 86 -14.06 -14.88 -34.53
CA GLY A 86 -14.01 -13.50 -34.09
C GLY A 86 -12.63 -13.08 -33.57
N LYS A 87 -12.48 -11.78 -33.30
CA LYS A 87 -11.30 -11.20 -32.65
C LYS A 87 -11.72 -10.38 -31.45
N VAL A 88 -11.02 -10.54 -30.33
CA VAL A 88 -11.40 -9.96 -29.05
C VAL A 88 -10.43 -8.86 -28.64
N LEU A 89 -10.96 -7.68 -28.30
CA LEU A 89 -10.23 -6.68 -27.55
C LEU A 89 -10.55 -6.84 -26.06
N VAL A 90 -9.53 -7.05 -25.24
CA VAL A 90 -9.64 -6.94 -23.78
C VAL A 90 -9.00 -5.62 -23.36
N HIS A 91 -9.71 -4.77 -22.62
CA HIS A 91 -9.19 -3.48 -22.19
C HIS A 91 -9.63 -3.10 -20.79
N CYS A 92 -8.88 -2.19 -20.18
CA CYS A 92 -9.27 -1.40 -19.01
C CYS A 92 -8.89 0.06 -19.28
N VAL A 93 -8.87 0.93 -18.26
CA VAL A 93 -8.55 2.35 -18.44
C VAL A 93 -7.18 2.54 -19.09
N MET A 94 -6.13 1.96 -18.50
CA MET A 94 -4.73 2.12 -18.95
C MET A 94 -4.21 0.95 -19.79
N GLY A 95 -4.91 -0.20 -19.77
CA GLY A 95 -4.43 -1.42 -20.41
C GLY A 95 -3.15 -1.97 -19.76
N ILE A 96 -3.00 -1.81 -18.44
CA ILE A 96 -1.80 -2.17 -17.68
C ILE A 96 -2.08 -3.35 -16.75
N SER A 97 -3.14 -3.27 -15.95
CA SER A 97 -3.39 -4.18 -14.83
C SER A 97 -4.62 -5.08 -15.03
N ARG A 98 -5.85 -4.61 -14.76
CA ARG A 98 -7.11 -5.39 -14.86
C ARG A 98 -7.25 -6.23 -16.14
N SER A 99 -7.10 -5.60 -17.30
CA SER A 99 -7.24 -6.28 -18.59
C SER A 99 -6.11 -7.26 -18.88
N THR A 100 -4.89 -6.97 -18.41
CA THR A 100 -3.76 -7.89 -18.47
C THR A 100 -4.06 -9.15 -17.67
N THR A 101 -4.64 -9.01 -16.48
CA THR A 101 -5.06 -10.15 -15.64
C THR A 101 -6.07 -11.03 -16.36
N VAL A 102 -7.08 -10.45 -17.02
CA VAL A 102 -8.08 -11.23 -17.77
C VAL A 102 -7.44 -12.00 -18.94
N VAL A 103 -6.54 -11.36 -19.70
CA VAL A 103 -5.82 -12.04 -20.79
C VAL A 103 -4.92 -13.15 -20.24
N ALA A 104 -4.20 -12.90 -19.14
CA ALA A 104 -3.37 -13.91 -18.49
C ALA A 104 -4.21 -15.10 -17.99
N ALA A 105 -5.36 -14.86 -17.36
CA ALA A 105 -6.28 -15.90 -16.91
C ALA A 105 -6.79 -16.76 -18.07
N TYR A 106 -7.10 -16.14 -19.22
CA TYR A 106 -7.47 -16.87 -20.43
C TYR A 106 -6.32 -17.76 -20.92
N LEU A 107 -5.10 -17.22 -20.99
CA LEU A 107 -3.91 -18.00 -21.40
C LEU A 107 -3.65 -19.17 -20.45
N MET A 108 -3.84 -18.99 -19.14
CA MET A 108 -3.73 -20.09 -18.17
C MET A 108 -4.75 -21.20 -18.45
N LYS A 109 -6.04 -20.84 -18.61
CA LYS A 109 -7.12 -21.81 -18.84
C LYS A 109 -7.01 -22.50 -20.21
N ALA A 110 -6.68 -21.75 -21.28
CA ALA A 110 -6.74 -22.24 -22.66
C ALA A 110 -5.40 -22.79 -23.19
N LYS A 111 -4.26 -22.39 -22.63
CA LYS A 111 -2.91 -22.78 -23.09
C LYS A 111 -2.11 -23.53 -22.01
N SER A 112 -2.74 -23.85 -20.88
CA SER A 112 -2.10 -24.57 -19.76
C SER A 112 -0.83 -23.88 -19.24
N MET A 113 -0.76 -22.56 -19.35
CA MET A 113 0.33 -21.76 -18.79
C MET A 113 0.12 -21.59 -17.28
N ASP A 114 1.21 -21.56 -16.51
CA ASP A 114 1.14 -21.04 -15.16
C ASP A 114 0.94 -19.52 -15.14
N ALA A 115 0.63 -18.96 -13.95
CA ALA A 115 0.37 -17.53 -13.82
C ALA A 115 1.58 -16.66 -14.23
N ALA A 116 2.79 -17.09 -13.91
CA ALA A 116 4.00 -16.33 -14.20
C ALA A 116 4.34 -16.38 -15.70
N GLU A 117 4.17 -17.55 -16.33
CA GLU A 117 4.29 -17.75 -17.77
C GLU A 117 3.29 -16.90 -18.55
N ALA A 118 2.02 -16.93 -18.16
CA ALA A 118 0.98 -16.16 -18.82
C ALA A 118 1.26 -14.65 -18.74
N VAL A 119 1.64 -14.13 -17.56
CA VAL A 119 1.97 -12.71 -17.40
C VAL A 119 3.23 -12.33 -18.19
N ARG A 120 4.28 -13.18 -18.20
CA ARG A 120 5.48 -12.96 -19.02
C ARG A 120 5.16 -12.95 -20.51
N PHE A 121 4.27 -13.84 -20.97
CA PHE A 121 3.84 -13.89 -22.36
C PHE A 121 3.16 -12.59 -22.77
N VAL A 122 2.21 -12.09 -21.96
CA VAL A 122 1.55 -10.80 -22.24
C VAL A 122 2.55 -9.66 -22.24
N LYS A 123 3.47 -9.63 -21.25
CA LYS A 123 4.49 -8.59 -21.12
C LYS A 123 5.48 -8.55 -22.28
N ALA A 124 5.77 -9.70 -22.90
CA ALA A 124 6.62 -9.76 -24.08
C ALA A 124 6.01 -9.04 -25.29
N GLN A 125 4.68 -9.02 -25.40
CA GLN A 125 3.96 -8.31 -26.48
C GLN A 125 3.57 -6.88 -26.09
N ARG A 126 3.37 -6.63 -24.78
CA ARG A 126 3.00 -5.32 -24.23
C ARG A 126 3.88 -5.01 -23.01
N PRO A 127 5.04 -4.35 -23.19
CA PRO A 127 6.05 -4.16 -22.13
C PRO A 127 5.53 -3.48 -20.85
N GLN A 128 4.53 -2.61 -20.97
CA GLN A 128 3.87 -1.91 -19.86
C GLN A 128 2.85 -2.77 -19.10
N ALA A 129 2.60 -4.01 -19.51
CA ALA A 129 1.72 -4.93 -18.80
C ALA A 129 2.27 -5.20 -17.39
N HIS A 130 1.47 -4.86 -16.38
CA HIS A 130 1.85 -4.94 -14.97
C HIS A 130 0.59 -5.03 -14.10
N PRO A 131 0.00 -6.23 -13.96
CA PRO A 131 -1.08 -6.46 -13.01
C PRO A 131 -0.66 -6.01 -11.61
N ASN A 132 -1.58 -5.40 -10.86
CA ASN A 132 -1.35 -5.19 -9.44
C ASN A 132 -1.19 -6.53 -8.72
N TYR A 133 -0.55 -6.51 -7.55
CA TYR A 133 -0.25 -7.73 -6.81
C TYR A 133 -1.51 -8.51 -6.42
N GLY A 134 -2.57 -7.83 -5.97
CA GLY A 134 -3.85 -8.44 -5.68
C GLY A 134 -4.36 -9.31 -6.84
N PHE A 135 -4.27 -8.82 -8.07
CA PHE A 135 -4.62 -9.58 -9.27
C PHE A 135 -3.64 -10.71 -9.60
N ILE A 136 -2.34 -10.54 -9.35
CA ILE A 136 -1.38 -11.66 -9.47
C ILE A 136 -1.74 -12.78 -8.49
N THR A 137 -2.10 -12.47 -7.24
CA THR A 137 -2.54 -13.50 -6.27
C THR A 137 -3.85 -14.17 -6.72
N GLN A 138 -4.72 -13.44 -7.41
CA GLN A 138 -5.96 -13.98 -7.97
C GLN A 138 -5.70 -14.96 -9.11
N LEU A 139 -4.68 -14.77 -9.94
CA LEU A 139 -4.30 -15.76 -10.96
C LEU A 139 -3.88 -17.10 -10.31
N ALA A 140 -3.08 -17.05 -9.24
CA ALA A 140 -2.73 -18.26 -8.48
C ALA A 140 -3.96 -18.91 -7.84
N ALA A 141 -4.86 -18.11 -7.25
CA ALA A 141 -6.12 -18.60 -6.70
C ALA A 141 -7.05 -19.19 -7.78
N PHE A 142 -7.02 -18.64 -9.00
CA PHE A 142 -7.79 -19.11 -10.15
C PHE A 142 -7.38 -20.52 -10.55
N ALA A 143 -6.07 -20.78 -10.68
CA ALA A 143 -5.55 -22.12 -10.90
C ALA A 143 -5.89 -23.07 -9.75
N ALA A 144 -5.74 -22.63 -8.50
CA ALA A 144 -6.09 -23.42 -7.32
C ALA A 144 -7.60 -23.72 -7.19
N CYS A 145 -8.46 -22.88 -7.78
CA CYS A 145 -9.89 -23.13 -7.93
C CYS A 145 -10.23 -24.03 -9.13
N ARG A 146 -9.21 -24.56 -9.83
CA ARG A 146 -9.37 -25.30 -11.10
C ARG A 146 -10.16 -24.50 -12.14
N TYR A 147 -9.91 -23.19 -12.18
CA TYR A 147 -10.55 -22.24 -13.08
C TYR A 147 -12.06 -22.05 -12.88
N GLU A 148 -12.62 -22.53 -11.76
CA GLU A 148 -14.04 -22.43 -11.41
C GLU A 148 -14.25 -21.87 -9.98
N PRO A 149 -13.80 -20.63 -9.68
CA PRO A 149 -14.14 -19.93 -8.45
C PRO A 149 -15.66 -19.69 -8.38
N CYS A 150 -16.27 -20.06 -7.25
CA CYS A 150 -17.68 -19.81 -6.97
C CYS A 150 -17.92 -19.76 -5.47
N ALA A 151 -19.11 -19.32 -5.05
CA ALA A 151 -19.45 -19.14 -3.63
C ALA A 151 -19.32 -20.43 -2.78
N THR A 152 -19.40 -21.61 -3.40
CA THR A 152 -19.25 -22.91 -2.72
C THR A 152 -17.82 -23.48 -2.80
N ASN A 153 -16.98 -22.96 -3.69
CA ASN A 153 -15.59 -23.43 -3.85
C ASN A 153 -14.77 -23.10 -2.58
N PRO A 154 -14.19 -24.11 -1.89
CA PRO A 154 -13.50 -23.89 -0.62
C PRO A 154 -12.24 -23.01 -0.76
N THR A 155 -11.51 -23.14 -1.88
CA THR A 155 -10.33 -22.33 -2.17
C THR A 155 -10.72 -20.86 -2.35
N TYR A 156 -11.76 -20.60 -3.15
CA TYR A 156 -12.27 -19.23 -3.35
C TYR A 156 -12.76 -18.61 -2.03
N ARG A 157 -13.53 -19.35 -1.23
CA ARG A 157 -14.00 -18.87 0.08
C ARG A 157 -12.85 -18.55 1.03
N SER A 158 -11.82 -19.39 1.06
CA SER A 158 -10.62 -19.16 1.87
C SER A 158 -9.87 -17.92 1.42
N TRP A 159 -9.65 -17.76 0.11
CA TRP A 159 -9.03 -16.57 -0.48
C TRP A 159 -9.84 -15.30 -0.15
N LYS A 160 -11.17 -15.32 -0.36
CA LYS A 160 -12.05 -14.17 -0.12
C LYS A 160 -12.08 -13.76 1.35
N ARG A 161 -12.02 -14.72 2.29
CA ARG A 161 -11.90 -14.44 3.73
C ARG A 161 -10.57 -13.77 4.06
N LYS A 162 -9.45 -14.31 3.55
CA LYS A 162 -8.12 -13.72 3.76
C LYS A 162 -8.03 -12.30 3.20
N GLN A 163 -8.58 -12.06 2.01
CA GLN A 163 -8.65 -10.72 1.42
C GLN A 163 -9.45 -9.73 2.27
N ARG A 164 -10.64 -10.14 2.74
CA ARG A 164 -11.43 -9.29 3.66
C ARG A 164 -10.69 -8.97 4.95
N GLN A 165 -10.00 -9.96 5.52
CA GLN A 165 -9.19 -9.75 6.73
C GLN A 165 -8.04 -8.77 6.46
N LYS A 166 -7.30 -8.93 5.35
CA LYS A 166 -6.23 -8.01 4.93
C LYS A 166 -6.74 -6.58 4.76
N MET A 167 -7.88 -6.40 4.09
CA MET A 167 -8.50 -5.09 3.90
C MET A 167 -8.93 -4.49 5.24
N GLN A 168 -9.57 -5.27 6.10
CA GLN A 168 -10.00 -4.80 7.42
C GLN A 168 -8.81 -4.37 8.28
N MET A 169 -7.71 -5.12 8.25
CA MET A 169 -6.47 -4.74 8.94
C MET A 169 -5.89 -3.44 8.38
N TYR A 170 -5.82 -3.29 7.06
CA TYR A 170 -5.33 -2.07 6.42
C TYR A 170 -6.17 -0.83 6.83
N LEU A 171 -7.50 -0.94 6.77
CA LEU A 171 -8.41 0.14 7.20
C LEU A 171 -8.30 0.43 8.70
N SER A 172 -8.09 -0.60 9.53
CA SER A 172 -7.83 -0.41 10.97
C SER A 172 -6.54 0.39 11.16
N HIS A 173 -5.45 0.02 10.48
CA HIS A 173 -4.18 0.74 10.60
C HIS A 173 -4.26 2.20 10.14
N MET A 174 -5.03 2.48 9.08
CA MET A 174 -5.32 3.86 8.68
C MET A 174 -6.08 4.61 9.78
N ALA A 175 -7.13 4.01 10.34
CA ALA A 175 -7.93 4.63 11.40
C ALA A 175 -7.16 4.81 12.72
N ASP A 176 -6.23 3.90 13.03
CA ASP A 176 -5.36 3.96 14.21
C ASP A 176 -4.23 4.99 14.05
N THR A 177 -4.00 5.49 12.83
CA THR A 177 -3.00 6.53 12.59
C THR A 177 -3.61 7.91 12.86
N THR A 178 -3.10 8.58 13.88
CA THR A 178 -3.62 9.86 14.39
C THR A 178 -2.75 11.01 13.92
N GLU A 179 -3.37 12.06 13.38
CA GLU A 179 -2.72 13.34 13.10
C GLU A 179 -2.54 14.13 14.40
N ILE A 180 -1.31 14.24 14.88
CA ILE A 180 -0.98 15.05 16.06
C ILE A 180 -0.85 16.52 15.67
N ILE A 181 -0.11 16.78 14.59
CA ILE A 181 -0.08 18.08 13.92
C ILE A 181 -0.51 17.85 12.48
N PRO A 182 -1.64 18.44 12.04
CA PRO A 182 -2.14 18.25 10.68
C PRO A 182 -1.07 18.55 9.62
N GLY A 183 -0.82 17.57 8.75
CA GLY A 183 0.16 17.68 7.67
C GLY A 183 1.64 17.67 8.07
N GLU A 184 1.99 17.53 9.36
CA GLU A 184 3.38 17.53 9.83
C GLU A 184 3.75 16.26 10.63
N LEU A 185 2.91 15.85 11.58
CA LEU A 185 3.26 14.81 12.56
C LEU A 185 2.10 13.84 12.79
N LEU A 186 2.36 12.57 12.50
CA LEU A 186 1.47 11.44 12.69
C LEU A 186 1.99 10.52 13.79
N LEU A 187 1.08 9.89 14.50
CA LEU A 187 1.35 8.83 15.47
C LEU A 187 0.56 7.59 15.09
N SER A 188 1.18 6.41 15.14
CA SER A 188 0.45 5.16 15.00
C SER A 188 0.97 4.05 15.90
N SER A 189 0.05 3.39 16.61
CA SER A 189 0.33 2.21 17.43
C SER A 189 0.32 0.91 16.62
N GLY A 190 -0.17 0.92 15.38
CA GLY A 190 -0.25 -0.25 14.50
C GLY A 190 0.30 0.04 13.10
N PHE A 191 1.07 -0.88 12.53
CA PHE A 191 1.61 -0.70 11.19
C PHE A 191 1.61 -2.03 10.43
N PRO A 192 1.34 -2.04 9.11
CA PRO A 192 1.28 -3.29 8.35
C PRO A 192 2.61 -4.06 8.36
N GLU A 193 2.52 -5.37 8.55
CA GLU A 193 3.67 -6.30 8.43
C GLU A 193 3.95 -6.69 6.96
N ASP A 194 2.93 -6.59 6.10
CA ASP A 194 3.03 -6.83 4.66
C ASP A 194 3.66 -5.59 3.99
N ALA A 195 4.75 -5.79 3.25
CA ALA A 195 5.54 -4.70 2.68
C ALA A 195 4.75 -3.85 1.68
N GLU A 196 3.83 -4.44 0.92
CA GLU A 196 3.03 -3.69 -0.06
C GLU A 196 1.93 -2.89 0.63
N GLN A 197 1.26 -3.47 1.63
CA GLN A 197 0.30 -2.72 2.45
C GLN A 197 0.97 -1.55 3.19
N ALA A 198 2.19 -1.77 3.68
CA ALA A 198 2.99 -0.73 4.29
C ALA A 198 3.36 0.38 3.28
N GLU A 199 3.78 0.02 2.07
CA GLU A 199 4.09 0.98 1.00
C GLU A 199 2.86 1.78 0.58
N ALA A 200 1.71 1.12 0.43
CA ALA A 200 0.43 1.75 0.13
C ALA A 200 0.00 2.71 1.23
N LEU A 201 0.09 2.30 2.50
CA LEU A 201 -0.25 3.16 3.64
C LEU A 201 0.65 4.40 3.66
N ILE A 202 1.96 4.23 3.51
CA ILE A 202 2.93 5.34 3.44
C ILE A 202 2.56 6.31 2.31
N HIS A 203 2.32 5.78 1.11
CA HIS A 203 2.00 6.59 -0.06
C HIS A 203 0.68 7.35 0.11
N ASP A 204 -0.38 6.66 0.53
CA ASP A 204 -1.73 7.22 0.63
C ASP A 204 -1.85 8.23 1.77
N MET A 205 -1.07 8.06 2.84
CA MET A 205 -0.94 9.06 3.90
C MET A 205 0.05 10.17 3.55
N GLY A 206 0.83 10.05 2.47
CA GLY A 206 1.85 11.02 2.07
C GLY A 206 3.07 11.07 3.00
N VAL A 207 3.32 10.01 3.76
CA VAL A 207 4.44 9.92 4.72
C VAL A 207 5.76 10.01 3.97
N SER A 208 6.61 10.95 4.35
CA SER A 208 7.95 11.09 3.78
C SER A 208 9.05 10.68 4.74
N HIS A 209 8.79 10.72 6.05
CA HIS A 209 9.74 10.35 7.09
C HIS A 209 9.10 9.38 8.07
N MET A 210 9.79 8.30 8.42
CA MET A 210 9.28 7.33 9.38
C MET A 210 10.26 7.11 10.52
N LEU A 211 9.75 7.20 11.75
CA LEU A 211 10.47 6.90 12.98
C LEU A 211 9.81 5.69 13.65
N SER A 212 10.53 4.59 13.82
CA SER A 212 10.04 3.44 14.57
C SER A 212 10.83 3.23 15.86
N LEU A 213 10.15 2.76 16.90
CA LEU A 213 10.73 2.47 18.21
C LEU A 213 10.53 0.99 18.55
N SER A 214 11.55 0.30 19.07
CA SER A 214 11.37 -1.09 19.56
C SER A 214 10.15 -1.22 20.47
N PRO A 215 9.36 -2.32 20.37
CA PRO A 215 9.61 -3.51 19.56
C PRO A 215 9.20 -3.36 18.08
N SER A 216 8.60 -2.24 17.69
CA SER A 216 8.14 -2.03 16.31
C SER A 216 9.27 -1.91 15.32
N LYS A 217 9.08 -2.52 14.15
CA LYS A 217 9.90 -2.36 12.95
C LYS A 217 9.00 -2.34 11.73
N ILE A 218 9.51 -1.70 10.69
CA ILE A 218 8.84 -1.61 9.41
C ILE A 218 9.36 -2.77 8.54
N PRO A 219 8.54 -3.33 7.63
CA PRO A 219 8.99 -4.38 6.71
C PRO A 219 10.29 -4.00 5.98
N SER A 220 11.25 -4.92 5.89
CA SER A 220 12.56 -4.63 5.29
C SER A 220 12.49 -4.20 3.82
N GLY A 221 11.44 -4.62 3.11
CA GLY A 221 11.20 -4.28 1.70
C GLY A 221 10.85 -2.81 1.45
N ILE A 222 10.48 -2.04 2.48
CA ILE A 222 10.13 -0.61 2.35
C ILE A 222 11.22 0.35 2.85
N ILE A 223 12.31 -0.18 3.40
CA ILE A 223 13.42 0.65 3.89
C ILE A 223 14.07 1.37 2.70
N PRO A 224 14.24 2.70 2.75
CA PRO A 224 14.88 3.45 1.67
C PRO A 224 16.32 2.95 1.46
N ASN A 225 16.53 2.14 0.42
CA ASN A 225 17.84 1.86 -0.16
C ASN A 225 17.72 1.91 -1.69
N LEU A 226 18.65 2.65 -2.30
CA LEU A 226 18.65 3.04 -3.71
C LEU A 226 18.25 1.89 -4.66
N LYS A 227 17.31 2.21 -5.56
CA LYS A 227 16.93 1.51 -6.82
C LYS A 227 15.70 0.58 -6.71
N THR A 228 14.53 1.09 -7.14
CA THR A 228 13.81 0.65 -8.37
C THR A 228 12.28 0.72 -8.34
N THR A 229 11.63 1.07 -7.23
CA THR A 229 10.16 1.21 -7.21
C THR A 229 9.73 2.67 -7.04
N THR A 230 9.17 3.25 -8.10
CA THR A 230 8.68 4.63 -8.21
C THR A 230 7.40 4.92 -7.41
N LYS A 231 7.10 4.15 -6.35
CA LYS A 231 5.81 4.22 -5.64
C LYS A 231 5.88 4.73 -4.21
N THR A 232 6.97 4.55 -3.48
CA THR A 232 7.03 5.04 -2.09
C THR A 232 7.36 6.54 -2.01
N THR A 233 6.63 7.26 -1.16
CA THR A 233 6.93 8.65 -0.76
C THR A 233 7.98 8.73 0.35
N LEU A 234 8.35 7.60 0.96
CA LEU A 234 9.28 7.54 2.08
C LEU A 234 10.72 7.85 1.62
N THR A 235 11.27 8.95 2.11
CA THR A 235 12.64 9.39 1.81
C THR A 235 13.62 9.05 2.92
N ARG A 236 13.18 9.00 4.18
CA ARG A 236 14.03 8.69 5.34
C ARG A 236 13.33 7.77 6.33
N TYR A 237 14.09 6.83 6.87
CA TYR A 237 13.66 5.94 7.94
C TYR A 237 14.69 5.91 9.05
N LEU A 238 14.24 6.07 10.30
CA LEU A 238 15.03 5.89 11.50
C LEU A 238 14.37 4.84 12.41
N HIS A 239 15.15 3.88 12.87
CA HIS A 239 14.73 2.91 13.87
C HIS A 239 15.56 3.09 15.14
N LEU A 240 14.90 3.35 16.27
CA LEU A 240 15.55 3.49 17.57
C LEU A 240 15.31 2.25 18.41
N ASN A 241 16.39 1.57 18.76
CA ASN A 241 16.33 0.36 19.55
C ASN A 241 16.33 0.68 21.05
N ILE A 242 15.19 0.45 21.71
CA ILE A 242 15.02 0.65 23.15
C ILE A 242 15.00 -0.73 23.83
N SER A 243 16.08 -1.07 24.53
CA SER A 243 16.30 -2.39 25.14
C SER A 243 15.38 -2.67 26.33
N ASN A 244 14.91 -1.64 27.04
CA ASN A 244 14.09 -1.73 28.26
C ASN A 244 14.74 -2.51 29.39
N GLN A 245 16.07 -2.55 29.38
CA GLN A 245 16.84 -3.16 30.47
C GLN A 245 17.01 -2.17 31.61
N GLN A 246 17.04 -0.87 31.31
CA GLN A 246 17.18 0.22 32.28
C GLN A 246 16.00 1.18 32.19
N LYS A 247 15.64 1.82 33.31
CA LYS A 247 14.49 2.74 33.40
C LYS A 247 14.63 3.91 32.42
N GLU A 248 15.86 4.38 32.21
CA GLU A 248 16.20 5.55 31.41
C GLU A 248 16.43 5.30 29.93
N ASP A 249 16.31 4.05 29.46
CA ASP A 249 16.58 3.70 28.06
C ASP A 249 15.75 4.53 27.07
N LEU A 250 14.46 4.73 27.34
CA LEU A 250 13.62 5.61 26.52
C LEU A 250 14.05 7.08 26.63
N LEU A 251 14.31 7.55 27.85
CA LEU A 251 14.64 8.94 28.15
C LEU A 251 15.86 9.43 27.36
N VAL A 252 16.94 8.64 27.36
CA VAL A 252 18.20 9.01 26.69
C VAL A 252 18.15 8.90 25.16
N THR A 253 17.12 8.25 24.62
CA THR A 253 16.84 8.16 23.18
C THR A 253 16.00 9.34 22.67
N LEU A 254 15.31 10.06 23.56
CA LEU A 254 14.45 11.18 23.16
C LEU A 254 15.17 12.26 22.34
N PRO A 255 16.43 12.69 22.64
CA PRO A 255 17.11 13.72 21.83
C PRO A 255 17.23 13.34 20.35
N GLU A 256 17.66 12.11 20.06
CA GLU A 256 17.81 11.61 18.69
C GLU A 256 16.46 11.51 17.98
N ALA A 257 15.45 10.99 18.68
CA ALA A 257 14.08 10.90 18.18
C ALA A 257 13.51 12.28 17.82
N CYS A 258 13.66 13.25 18.74
CA CYS A 258 13.17 14.61 18.56
C CYS A 258 13.89 15.31 17.41
N GLN A 259 15.22 15.14 17.30
CA GLN A 259 15.99 15.73 16.22
C GLN A 259 15.51 15.22 14.85
N PHE A 260 15.28 13.91 14.71
CA PHE A 260 14.75 13.34 13.48
C PHE A 260 13.39 13.93 13.09
N VAL A 261 12.47 14.03 14.06
CA VAL A 261 11.14 14.62 13.83
C VAL A 261 11.26 16.10 13.45
N CYS A 262 12.06 16.88 14.18
CA CYS A 262 12.26 18.31 13.92
C CYS A 262 12.86 18.56 12.53
N ASP A 263 13.92 17.85 12.17
CA ASP A 263 14.58 18.00 10.86
C ASP A 263 13.62 17.71 9.72
N ALA A 264 12.83 16.64 9.87
CA ALA A 264 11.85 16.25 8.88
C ALA A 264 10.75 17.31 8.71
N VAL A 265 10.13 17.76 9.81
CA VAL A 265 9.08 18.80 9.75
C VAL A 265 9.64 20.11 9.20
N ASN A 266 10.82 20.54 9.63
CA ASN A 266 11.47 21.76 9.13
C ASN A 266 11.79 21.69 7.63
N SER A 267 11.97 20.50 7.08
CA SER A 267 12.16 20.27 5.64
C SER A 267 10.84 20.17 4.85
N GLY A 268 9.69 20.36 5.50
CA GLY A 268 8.35 20.19 4.92
C GLY A 268 7.92 18.73 4.75
N GLY A 269 8.54 17.81 5.50
CA GLY A 269 8.20 16.40 5.49
C GLY A 269 7.09 16.04 6.48
N LEU A 270 6.26 15.07 6.09
CA LEU A 270 5.28 14.44 6.97
C LEU A 270 5.92 13.25 7.69
N VAL A 271 5.93 13.30 9.03
CA VAL A 271 6.60 12.31 9.88
C VAL A 271 5.58 11.35 10.49
N LEU A 272 5.80 10.04 10.35
CA LEU A 272 5.07 9.01 11.09
C LEU A 272 5.92 8.42 12.21
N VAL A 273 5.50 8.62 13.46
CA VAL A 273 6.07 7.98 14.65
C VAL A 273 5.29 6.70 14.95
N HIS A 274 5.96 5.55 14.85
CA HIS A 274 5.35 4.24 15.00
C HIS A 274 5.92 3.43 16.18
N CYS A 275 5.06 2.99 17.10
CA CYS A 275 5.41 2.01 18.13
C CYS A 275 4.18 1.25 18.64
N LEU A 276 4.26 -0.09 18.71
CA LEU A 276 3.26 -0.96 19.33
C LEU A 276 3.00 -0.62 20.80
N VAL A 277 3.97 0.02 21.47
CA VAL A 277 3.80 0.55 22.83
C VAL A 277 3.40 2.02 22.71
N GLU A 278 2.09 2.28 22.71
CA GLU A 278 1.51 3.63 22.51
C GLU A 278 2.15 4.70 23.38
N SER A 279 2.40 4.41 24.67
CA SER A 279 3.05 5.35 25.59
C SER A 279 4.46 5.80 25.16
N ARG A 280 5.22 4.96 24.43
CA ARG A 280 6.54 5.36 23.89
C ARG A 280 6.41 6.33 22.73
N ALA A 281 5.52 6.01 21.79
CA ALA A 281 5.22 6.90 20.67
C ALA A 281 4.72 8.25 21.18
N CYS A 282 3.80 8.24 22.14
CA CYS A 282 3.30 9.45 22.82
C CYS A 282 4.42 10.23 23.51
N THR A 283 5.35 9.55 24.20
CA THR A 283 6.48 10.24 24.88
C THR A 283 7.36 10.94 23.85
N VAL A 284 7.69 10.27 22.74
CA VAL A 284 8.50 10.85 21.66
C VAL A 284 7.79 12.02 21.00
N VAL A 285 6.49 11.88 20.70
CA VAL A 285 5.68 12.95 20.11
C VAL A 285 5.63 14.18 21.03
N CYS A 286 5.32 14.00 22.32
CA CYS A 286 5.31 15.11 23.27
C CYS A 286 6.70 15.76 23.42
N ALA A 287 7.76 14.96 23.50
CA ALA A 287 9.13 15.47 23.57
C ALA A 287 9.51 16.27 22.30
N ALA A 288 9.07 15.83 21.12
CA ALA A 288 9.27 16.54 19.87
C ALA A 288 8.48 17.87 19.85
N LEU A 289 7.21 17.86 20.31
CA LEU A 289 6.41 19.08 20.46
C LEU A 289 7.07 20.10 21.39
N MET A 290 7.61 19.65 22.52
CA MET A 290 8.38 20.49 23.45
C MET A 290 9.57 21.15 22.77
N LEU A 291 10.32 20.41 21.94
CA LEU A 291 11.47 20.94 21.21
C LEU A 291 11.07 21.88 20.07
N MET A 292 10.11 21.48 19.24
CA MET A 292 9.66 22.23 18.05
C MET A 292 8.96 23.53 18.40
N LYS A 293 8.07 23.50 19.40
CA LYS A 293 7.18 24.62 19.74
C LYS A 293 7.55 25.30 21.06
N ARG A 294 8.65 24.89 21.70
CA ARG A 294 9.12 25.42 23.01
C ARG A 294 8.05 25.32 24.10
N MET A 295 7.34 24.20 24.11
CA MET A 295 6.24 23.93 25.03
C MET A 295 6.74 23.30 26.33
N ARG A 296 6.00 23.55 27.40
CA ARG A 296 6.13 22.81 28.66
C ARG A 296 5.52 21.41 28.52
N PRO A 297 5.89 20.44 29.37
CA PRO A 297 5.33 19.09 29.34
C PRO A 297 3.79 19.04 29.33
N GLU A 298 3.14 19.91 30.10
CA GLU A 298 1.68 19.95 30.24
C GLU A 298 1.01 20.47 28.96
N GLU A 299 1.64 21.42 28.28
CA GLU A 299 1.14 21.99 27.01
C GLU A 299 1.26 20.98 25.87
N ALA A 300 2.40 20.28 25.80
CA ALA A 300 2.61 19.22 24.82
C ALA A 300 1.66 18.04 25.06
N PHE A 301 1.43 17.67 26.33
CA PHE A 301 0.45 16.64 26.68
C PHE A 301 -0.99 17.08 26.37
N GLY A 302 -1.35 18.34 26.58
CA GLY A 302 -2.69 18.86 26.23
C GLY A 302 -3.01 18.69 24.74
N ILE A 303 -2.06 18.96 23.85
CA ILE A 303 -2.25 18.71 22.40
C ILE A 303 -2.48 17.22 22.13
N LEU A 304 -1.72 16.34 22.79
CA LEU A 304 -1.88 14.90 22.66
C LEU A 304 -3.24 14.43 23.18
N GLU A 305 -3.70 14.94 24.33
CA GLU A 305 -4.98 14.59 24.95
C GLU A 305 -6.17 15.00 24.08
N ASP A 306 -6.09 16.16 23.42
CA ASP A 306 -7.13 16.63 22.50
C ASP A 306 -7.32 15.69 21.29
N VAL A 307 -6.23 15.12 20.77
CA VAL A 307 -6.27 14.22 19.59
C VAL A 307 -6.40 12.73 19.96
N LEU A 308 -5.98 12.34 21.16
CA LEU A 308 -6.06 10.98 21.70
C LEU A 308 -6.77 10.98 23.07
N PRO A 309 -8.09 11.24 23.11
CA PRO A 309 -8.84 11.38 24.38
C PRO A 309 -8.94 10.09 25.21
N LEU A 310 -8.61 8.94 24.60
CA LEU A 310 -8.60 7.63 25.28
C LEU A 310 -7.20 7.23 25.78
N PHE A 311 -6.15 8.00 25.45
CA PHE A 311 -4.81 7.73 25.94
C PHE A 311 -4.76 7.94 27.46
N ASN A 312 -4.40 6.88 28.20
CA ASN A 312 -4.29 6.93 29.65
C ASN A 312 -2.81 7.06 30.06
N PRO A 313 -2.33 8.26 30.41
CA PRO A 313 -0.92 8.48 30.73
C PRO A 313 -0.52 7.73 32.01
N THR A 314 0.59 7.00 31.94
CA THR A 314 1.19 6.40 33.14
C THR A 314 1.99 7.45 33.93
N ARG A 315 2.24 7.20 35.22
CA ARG A 315 3.16 8.06 36.01
C ARG A 315 4.54 8.17 35.37
N ASN A 316 5.02 7.08 34.75
CA ASN A 316 6.30 7.06 34.06
C ASN A 316 6.27 7.97 32.83
N PHE A 317 5.17 8.04 32.07
CA PHE A 317 5.05 8.91 30.91
C PHE A 317 5.27 10.39 31.28
N LEU A 318 4.51 10.92 32.25
CA LEU A 318 4.67 12.31 32.70
C LEU A 318 6.08 12.55 33.24
N ARG A 319 6.61 11.60 34.02
CA ARG A 319 7.95 11.71 34.58
C ARG A 319 9.05 11.79 33.53
N HIS A 320 8.90 11.08 32.40
CA HIS A 320 9.84 11.20 31.28
C HIS A 320 9.86 12.62 30.72
N LEU A 321 8.69 13.23 30.50
CA LEU A 321 8.60 14.60 29.95
C LEU A 321 9.15 15.64 30.91
N GLU A 322 8.83 15.54 32.20
CA GLU A 322 9.39 16.40 33.24
C GLU A 322 10.92 16.31 33.31
N LEU A 323 11.47 15.08 33.33
CA LEU A 323 12.91 14.88 33.37
C LEU A 323 13.59 15.35 32.09
N PHE A 324 12.96 15.13 30.94
CA PHE A 324 13.45 15.61 29.65
C PHE A 324 13.56 17.13 29.65
N ALA A 325 12.53 17.84 30.11
CA ALA A 325 12.55 19.30 30.29
C ALA A 325 13.64 19.75 31.27
N ALA A 326 13.72 19.10 32.44
CA ALA A 326 14.67 19.45 33.49
C ALA A 326 16.15 19.22 33.11
N CYS A 327 16.41 18.31 32.16
CA CYS A 327 17.73 18.09 31.59
C CYS A 327 18.04 19.02 30.40
N GLY A 328 17.23 20.07 30.17
CA GLY A 328 17.42 20.98 29.04
C GLY A 328 17.19 20.30 27.68
N LEU A 329 16.27 19.33 27.61
CA LEU A 329 15.94 18.55 26.42
C LEU A 329 17.08 17.67 25.89
N ASN A 330 18.11 17.43 26.71
CA ASN A 330 19.25 16.59 26.35
C ASN A 330 19.69 15.67 27.51
N PRO A 331 18.81 14.77 28.00
CA PRO A 331 19.17 13.83 29.05
C PRO A 331 20.28 12.87 28.60
N THR A 332 21.24 12.64 29.48
CA THR A 332 22.27 11.60 29.32
C THR A 332 22.26 10.69 30.54
N ARG A 333 22.81 9.47 30.41
CA ARG A 333 22.92 8.53 31.55
C ARG A 333 23.73 9.09 32.73
N ASP A 334 24.64 10.02 32.44
CA ASP A 334 25.49 10.65 33.45
C ASP A 334 24.86 11.89 34.09
N HIS A 335 23.74 12.37 33.57
CA HIS A 335 23.07 13.55 34.09
C HIS A 335 22.59 13.31 35.54
N PRO A 336 22.87 14.22 36.50
CA PRO A 336 22.54 14.02 37.91
C PRO A 336 21.06 13.68 38.18
N LEU A 337 20.14 14.36 37.48
CA LEU A 337 18.71 14.11 37.61
C LEU A 337 18.29 12.73 37.07
N VAL A 338 18.94 12.26 36.01
CA VAL A 338 18.67 10.93 35.42
C VAL A 338 19.16 9.86 36.38
N ARG A 339 20.41 9.95 36.87
CA ARG A 339 20.94 9.02 37.88
C ARG A 339 20.09 8.97 39.14
N GLY A 340 19.66 10.13 39.65
CA GLY A 340 18.80 10.22 40.83
C GLY A 340 17.45 9.52 40.63
N TRP A 341 16.86 9.62 39.43
CA TRP A 341 15.62 8.91 39.12
C TRP A 341 15.80 7.41 38.97
N VAL A 342 16.89 6.96 38.36
CA VAL A 342 17.18 5.52 38.18
C VAL A 342 17.35 4.81 39.53
N GLN A 343 17.96 5.50 40.49
CA GLN A 343 18.24 5.00 41.85
C GLN A 343 17.02 5.02 42.79
N ALA A 344 15.95 5.74 42.45
CA ALA A 344 14.71 5.84 43.22
C ALA A 344 13.72 4.70 42.90
#